data_AF-A0A1B7W4U6-F1
#
_entry.id   AF-A0A1B7W4U6-F1
#
_cell.length_a   1.000
_cell.length_b   1.000
_cell.length_c   1.000
_cell.angle_alpha   90.00
_cell.angle_beta   90.00
_cell.angle_gamma   90.00
#
_symmetry.space_group_name_H-M   'P 1'
#
loop_
_entity.id
_entity.type
_entity.pdbx_description
1 polymer ?
#
loop_
_entity_poly.entity_id
_entity_poly.type
_entity_poly.pdbx_seq_one_letter_code
_entity_poly.pdbx_strand_id
1 'polypeptide(L)'
;MHDQFAKQYLTELLTPYGQVETSKDITAEVRQIDVLFIPSSPPTNLATLGVLGKMAANYAVFEPFRNAVGRSEIRSCMGKLFDIHAQVERQAKRNDTRINESELANLWILTPTVSVEILDSFNASLDEENWGQGIYLFGKGFKTVIVSIHQLPSTPETLFLRILGKGKVQRQAVEELETLTNNSPFLADVIELVHNLIAVLSARQRQEQDIDQDDQELIM
;
A
#
# COMPACT_ATOMS: atom_id res chain seq x y z
N MET A 1 -6.83 10.46 10.13
CA MET A 1 -7.92 9.46 10.08
C MET A 1 -7.84 8.57 8.84
N HIS A 2 -7.67 9.09 7.62
CA HIS A 2 -7.42 8.24 6.43
C HIS A 2 -6.06 7.51 6.47
N ASP A 3 -4.98 8.18 6.90
CA ASP A 3 -3.68 7.50 7.05
C ASP A 3 -3.76 6.37 8.08
N GLN A 4 -4.55 6.56 9.15
CA GLN A 4 -4.80 5.52 10.15
C GLN A 4 -5.59 4.34 9.57
N PHE A 5 -6.62 4.62 8.74
CA PHE A 5 -7.35 3.58 8.03
C PHE A 5 -6.40 2.76 7.14
N ALA A 6 -5.58 3.42 6.30
CA ALA A 6 -4.70 2.72 5.38
C ALA A 6 -3.68 1.84 6.11
N LYS A 7 -3.09 2.36 7.20
CA LYS A 7 -2.19 1.60 8.08
C LYS A 7 -2.88 0.38 8.69
N GLN A 8 -4.04 0.58 9.31
CA GLN A 8 -4.77 -0.51 9.96
C GLN A 8 -5.22 -1.57 8.94
N TYR A 9 -5.74 -1.12 7.80
CA TYR A 9 -6.16 -1.98 6.69
C TYR A 9 -5.02 -2.85 6.18
N LEU A 10 -3.86 -2.25 5.86
CA LEU A 10 -2.69 -3.01 5.42
C LEU A 10 -2.19 -3.96 6.51
N THR A 11 -2.27 -3.56 7.78
CA THR A 11 -1.85 -4.39 8.91
C THR A 11 -2.72 -5.63 9.03
N GLU A 12 -4.03 -5.45 9.08
CA GLU A 12 -4.99 -6.57 9.18
C GLU A 12 -4.88 -7.51 7.98
N LEU A 13 -4.70 -6.95 6.77
CA LEU A 13 -4.62 -7.73 5.54
C LEU A 13 -3.31 -8.51 5.41
N LEU A 14 -2.19 -7.98 5.88
CA LEU A 14 -0.87 -8.61 5.74
C LEU A 14 -0.49 -9.51 6.91
N THR A 15 -1.08 -9.34 8.10
CA THR A 15 -0.80 -10.15 9.30
C THR A 15 -0.88 -11.67 9.07
N PRO A 16 -1.84 -12.20 8.30
CA PRO A 16 -1.89 -13.64 8.00
C PRO A 16 -0.69 -14.16 7.20
N TYR A 17 0.05 -13.27 6.53
CA TYR A 17 1.10 -13.60 5.56
C TYR A 17 2.51 -13.30 6.07
N GLY A 18 2.67 -12.78 7.28
CA GLY A 18 3.98 -12.44 7.82
C GLY A 18 3.91 -11.53 9.05
N GLN A 19 5.08 -11.06 9.49
CA GLN A 19 5.19 -10.12 10.58
C GLN A 19 4.96 -8.69 10.05
N VAL A 20 4.03 -7.98 10.67
CA VAL A 20 3.78 -6.56 10.40
C VAL A 20 4.23 -5.73 11.60
N GLU A 21 5.05 -4.72 11.37
CA GLU A 21 5.41 -3.69 12.35
C GLU A 21 4.90 -2.33 11.87
N THR A 22 4.11 -1.65 12.70
CA THR A 22 3.59 -0.31 12.39
C THR A 22 4.28 0.74 13.24
N SER A 23 4.38 1.96 12.70
CA SER A 23 4.98 3.10 13.40
C SER A 23 6.38 2.80 13.97
N LYS A 24 7.17 2.01 13.24
CA LYS A 24 8.50 1.58 13.69
C LYS A 24 9.45 2.77 13.70
N ASP A 25 10.04 3.05 14.87
CA ASP A 25 11.07 4.07 15.02
C ASP A 25 12.39 3.60 14.37
N ILE A 26 12.96 4.46 13.54
CA ILE A 26 14.11 4.09 12.71
C ILE A 26 15.43 4.69 13.24
N THR A 27 15.37 5.84 13.91
CA THR A 27 16.52 6.54 14.52
C THR A 27 16.09 7.32 15.78
N ALA A 28 17.05 7.99 16.45
CA ALA A 28 16.78 8.88 17.59
C ALA A 28 15.97 10.15 17.21
N GLU A 29 15.93 10.50 15.92
CA GLU A 29 14.90 11.41 15.41
C GLU A 29 13.63 10.58 15.16
N VAL A 30 12.51 10.97 15.78
CA VAL A 30 11.20 10.28 15.75
C VAL A 30 10.65 10.22 14.31
N ARG A 31 11.25 9.38 13.47
CA ARG A 31 10.83 9.09 12.09
C ARG A 31 10.29 7.68 12.08
N GLN A 32 9.04 7.56 11.69
CA GLN A 32 8.30 6.30 11.70
C GLN A 32 8.00 5.84 10.28
N ILE A 33 8.18 4.54 10.06
CA ILE A 33 7.57 3.87 8.92
C ILE A 33 6.15 3.49 9.26
N ASP A 34 5.28 3.68 8.28
CA ASP A 34 3.87 3.43 8.43
C ASP A 34 3.57 1.94 8.58
N VAL A 35 4.03 1.12 7.64
CA VAL A 35 3.91 -0.34 7.69
C VAL A 35 5.20 -0.99 7.18
N LEU A 36 5.84 -1.78 8.03
CA LEU A 36 6.96 -2.64 7.70
C LEU A 36 6.48 -4.08 7.70
N PHE A 37 6.71 -4.82 6.61
CA PHE A 37 6.21 -6.16 6.44
C PHE A 37 7.32 -7.15 6.12
N ILE A 38 7.47 -8.17 6.95
CA ILE A 38 8.43 -9.27 6.78
C ILE A 38 7.62 -10.54 6.46
N PRO A 39 7.71 -11.11 5.24
CA PRO A 39 6.92 -12.27 4.87
C PRO A 39 7.30 -13.50 5.71
N SER A 40 6.31 -14.36 5.98
CA SER A 40 6.57 -15.69 6.54
C SER A 40 7.26 -16.58 5.50
N SER A 41 8.05 -17.55 5.97
CA SER A 41 8.83 -18.45 5.11
C SER A 41 8.38 -19.91 5.32
N PRO A 42 7.79 -20.58 4.31
CA PRO A 42 7.47 -20.07 2.97
C PRO A 42 6.17 -19.23 2.94
N PRO A 43 6.09 -18.20 2.09
CA PRO A 43 4.87 -17.41 1.95
C PRO A 43 3.79 -18.25 1.29
N THR A 44 2.64 -18.40 1.94
CA THR A 44 1.52 -19.20 1.44
C THR A 44 0.35 -18.28 1.09
N ASN A 45 -0.37 -18.57 0.01
CA ASN A 45 -1.61 -17.89 -0.40
C ASN A 45 -1.52 -16.37 -0.70
N LEU A 46 -0.34 -15.77 -0.91
CA LEU A 46 -0.24 -14.35 -1.30
C LEU A 46 -0.94 -14.02 -2.62
N ALA A 47 -1.11 -14.99 -3.52
CA ALA A 47 -1.80 -14.81 -4.79
C ALA A 47 -3.24 -14.31 -4.63
N THR A 48 -3.88 -14.56 -3.49
CA THR A 48 -5.25 -14.09 -3.21
C THR A 48 -5.32 -12.57 -3.06
N LEU A 49 -4.21 -11.91 -2.73
CA LEU A 49 -4.11 -10.45 -2.62
C LEU A 49 -3.73 -9.77 -3.95
N GLY A 50 -3.65 -10.52 -5.05
CA GLY A 50 -3.29 -10.00 -6.36
C GLY A 50 -1.93 -9.28 -6.37
N VAL A 51 -1.92 -8.05 -6.87
CA VAL A 51 -0.71 -7.21 -6.95
C VAL A 51 -0.14 -6.91 -5.56
N LEU A 52 -0.97 -6.68 -4.55
CA LEU A 52 -0.48 -6.43 -3.19
C LEU A 52 0.27 -7.66 -2.64
N GLY A 53 -0.22 -8.85 -2.95
CA GLY A 53 0.48 -10.10 -2.63
C GLY A 53 1.84 -10.20 -3.29
N LYS A 54 1.95 -9.76 -4.55
CA LYS A 54 3.23 -9.68 -5.28
C LYS A 54 4.19 -8.67 -4.62
N MET A 55 3.70 -7.54 -4.13
CA MET A 55 4.50 -6.54 -3.38
C MET A 55 5.02 -7.11 -2.06
N ALA A 56 4.19 -7.91 -1.38
CA ALA A 56 4.47 -8.57 -0.11
C ALA A 56 5.24 -9.91 -0.27
N ALA A 57 5.66 -10.29 -1.47
CA ALA A 57 6.43 -11.53 -1.66
C ALA A 57 7.84 -11.47 -1.04
N ASN A 58 8.35 -10.27 -0.76
CA ASN A 58 9.63 -10.03 -0.11
C ASN A 58 9.44 -9.02 1.03
N TYR A 59 10.52 -8.78 1.78
CA TYR A 59 10.57 -7.71 2.77
C TYR A 59 10.11 -6.39 2.13
N ALA A 60 9.14 -5.70 2.75
CA ALA A 60 8.50 -4.54 2.17
C ALA A 60 8.24 -3.43 3.21
N VAL A 61 8.32 -2.19 2.74
CA VAL A 61 7.88 -0.98 3.45
C VAL A 61 6.73 -0.39 2.65
N PHE A 62 5.58 -0.15 3.29
CA PHE A 62 4.44 0.52 2.67
C PHE A 62 4.22 1.89 3.33
N GLU A 63 4.14 2.92 2.50
CA GLU A 63 3.91 4.31 2.90
C GLU A 63 2.67 4.82 2.15
N PRO A 64 1.47 4.66 2.73
CA PRO A 64 0.23 5.14 2.12
C PRO A 64 0.03 6.64 2.36
N PHE A 65 -0.25 7.38 1.29
CA PHE A 65 -0.53 8.81 1.31
C PHE A 65 -2.01 9.07 1.06
N ARG A 66 -2.64 9.89 1.91
CA ARG A 66 -3.97 10.42 1.62
C ARG A 66 -3.96 11.34 0.39
N ASN A 67 -2.93 12.15 0.19
CA ASN A 67 -2.87 13.13 -0.89
C ASN A 67 -1.81 12.75 -1.93
N ALA A 68 -1.78 13.47 -3.05
CA ALA A 68 -0.71 13.30 -4.04
C ALA A 68 0.64 13.52 -3.35
N VAL A 69 1.54 12.55 -3.49
CA VAL A 69 2.86 12.59 -2.85
C VAL A 69 3.74 13.66 -3.50
N GLY A 70 4.47 14.41 -2.69
CA GLY A 70 5.44 15.42 -3.13
C GLY A 70 6.89 14.92 -3.15
N ARG A 71 7.77 15.69 -3.80
CA ARG A 71 9.20 15.35 -3.93
C ARG A 71 9.91 15.16 -2.59
N SER A 72 9.61 16.03 -1.61
CA SER A 72 10.20 15.95 -0.27
C SER A 72 9.72 14.72 0.51
N GLU A 73 8.45 14.34 0.33
CA GLU A 73 7.87 13.15 0.95
C GLU A 73 8.49 11.87 0.38
N ILE A 74 8.63 11.78 -0.96
CA ILE A 74 9.34 10.67 -1.62
C ILE A 74 10.76 10.51 -1.05
N ARG A 75 11.53 11.60 -0.99
CA ARG A 75 12.89 11.57 -0.43
C ARG A 75 12.90 11.17 1.05
N SER A 76 11.91 11.61 1.82
CA SER A 76 11.75 11.21 3.22
C SER A 76 11.54 9.70 3.34
N CYS A 77 10.61 9.13 2.57
CA CYS A 77 10.36 7.68 2.54
C CYS A 77 11.62 6.90 2.12
N MET A 78 12.35 7.36 1.10
CA MET A 78 13.62 6.74 0.70
C MET A 78 14.67 6.79 1.80
N GLY A 79 14.77 7.89 2.54
CA GLY A 79 15.66 8.00 3.70
C GLY A 79 15.33 6.93 4.76
N LYS A 80 14.03 6.79 5.09
CA LYS A 80 13.55 5.75 6.01
C LYS A 80 13.91 4.33 5.53
N LEU A 81 13.78 4.06 4.23
CA LEU A 81 14.17 2.78 3.63
C LEU A 81 15.66 2.49 3.80
N PHE A 82 16.53 3.46 3.48
CA PHE A 82 17.98 3.27 3.59
C PHE A 82 18.43 3.09 5.02
N ASP A 83 17.76 3.73 5.98
CA ASP A 83 18.04 3.49 7.39
C ASP A 83 17.69 2.04 7.79
N ILE A 84 16.59 1.46 7.27
CA ILE A 84 16.31 0.02 7.46
C ILE A 84 17.40 -0.84 6.82
N HIS A 85 17.78 -0.56 5.56
CA HIS A 85 18.84 -1.33 4.90
C HIS A 85 20.11 -1.33 5.75
N ALA A 86 20.53 -0.16 6.23
CA ALA A 86 21.69 -0.04 7.10
C ALA A 86 21.53 -0.77 8.44
N GLN A 87 20.32 -0.83 9.02
CA GLN A 87 20.05 -1.64 10.21
C GLN A 87 20.23 -3.14 9.93
N VAL A 88 19.66 -3.63 8.84
CA VAL A 88 19.71 -5.04 8.44
C VAL A 88 21.16 -5.45 8.12
N GLU A 89 21.88 -4.65 7.36
CA GLU A 89 23.30 -4.88 7.04
C GLU A 89 24.18 -4.91 8.30
N ARG A 90 23.93 -3.99 9.25
CA ARG A 90 24.64 -3.98 10.54
C ARG A 90 24.34 -5.24 11.34
N GLN A 91 23.10 -5.74 11.32
CA GLN A 91 22.72 -6.97 11.99
C GLN A 91 23.39 -8.19 11.35
N ALA A 92 23.39 -8.30 10.02
CA ALA A 92 24.07 -9.37 9.29
C ALA A 92 25.57 -9.39 9.61
N LYS A 93 26.23 -8.22 9.58
CA LYS A 93 27.65 -8.08 9.95
C LYS A 93 27.94 -8.51 11.39
N ARG A 94 27.07 -8.18 12.35
CA ARG A 94 27.21 -8.60 13.75
C ARG A 94 27.07 -10.11 13.93
N ASN A 95 26.27 -10.75 13.08
CA ASN A 95 26.02 -12.18 13.10
C ASN A 95 26.99 -12.97 12.20
N ASP A 96 27.98 -12.31 11.59
CA ASP A 96 28.91 -12.87 10.60
C ASP A 96 28.20 -13.58 9.43
N THR A 97 27.04 -13.05 9.02
CA THR A 97 26.28 -13.53 7.87
C THR A 97 26.36 -12.55 6.70
N ARG A 98 26.26 -13.09 5.48
CA ARG A 98 26.13 -12.27 4.27
C ARG A 98 24.65 -12.02 3.98
N ILE A 99 24.34 -10.79 3.57
CA ILE A 99 23.02 -10.43 3.03
C ILE A 99 23.09 -10.26 1.52
N ASN A 100 22.05 -10.73 0.84
CA ASN A 100 21.83 -10.55 -0.59
C ASN A 100 20.88 -9.39 -0.85
N GLU A 101 20.99 -8.79 -2.04
CA GLU A 101 20.12 -7.69 -2.47
C GLU A 101 18.63 -8.06 -2.42
N SER A 102 18.27 -9.32 -2.65
CA SER A 102 16.88 -9.81 -2.58
C SER A 102 16.29 -9.80 -1.17
N GLU A 103 17.14 -9.82 -0.14
CA GLU A 103 16.73 -9.82 1.28
C GLU A 103 16.50 -8.40 1.81
N LEU A 104 16.90 -7.37 1.06
CA LEU A 104 16.63 -5.97 1.38
C LEU A 104 15.21 -5.55 0.99
N ALA A 105 14.59 -4.77 1.88
CA ALA A 105 13.22 -4.32 1.71
C ALA A 105 13.02 -3.47 0.45
N ASN A 106 11.85 -3.61 -0.19
CA ASN A 106 11.36 -2.66 -1.20
C ASN A 106 10.40 -1.65 -0.57
N LEU A 107 10.51 -0.38 -0.95
CA LEU A 107 9.60 0.70 -0.59
C LEU A 107 8.47 0.84 -1.62
N TRP A 108 7.24 0.78 -1.14
CA TRP A 108 6.01 0.99 -1.89
C TRP A 108 5.30 2.25 -1.40
N ILE A 109 5.40 3.32 -2.18
CA ILE A 109 4.69 4.58 -1.94
C ILE A 109 3.32 4.49 -2.59
N LEU A 110 2.26 4.41 -1.79
CA LEU A 110 0.89 4.28 -2.29
C LEU A 110 0.24 5.66 -2.28
N THR A 111 -0.05 6.23 -3.44
CA THR A 111 -0.60 7.59 -3.54
C THR A 111 -1.83 7.61 -4.44
N PRO A 112 -2.88 8.41 -4.13
CA PRO A 112 -4.07 8.49 -4.97
C PRO A 112 -3.73 8.90 -6.41
N THR A 113 -2.86 9.91 -6.56
CA THR A 113 -2.42 10.45 -7.85
C THR A 113 -0.97 10.90 -7.76
N VAL A 114 -0.29 10.94 -8.90
CA VAL A 114 1.06 11.49 -9.05
C VAL A 114 1.15 12.20 -10.38
N SER A 115 1.85 13.34 -10.42
CA SER A 115 2.04 14.09 -11.66
C SER A 115 3.19 13.51 -12.48
N VAL A 116 3.11 13.67 -13.81
CA VAL A 116 4.18 13.28 -14.74
C VAL A 116 5.49 13.99 -14.37
N GLU A 117 5.43 15.27 -14.00
CA GLU A 117 6.60 16.04 -13.57
C GLU A 117 7.32 15.42 -12.36
N ILE A 118 6.56 14.85 -11.41
CA ILE A 118 7.15 14.16 -10.25
C ILE A 118 7.81 12.86 -10.71
N LEU A 119 7.11 12.04 -11.51
CA LEU A 119 7.65 10.79 -12.04
C LEU A 119 8.95 11.00 -12.82
N ASP A 120 8.96 11.97 -13.74
CA ASP A 120 10.12 12.33 -14.55
C ASP A 120 11.30 12.78 -13.67
N SER A 121 11.01 13.54 -12.61
CA SER A 121 12.07 14.05 -11.73
C SER A 121 12.81 13.01 -10.92
N PHE A 122 12.22 11.82 -10.73
CA PHE A 122 12.86 10.66 -10.11
C PHE A 122 13.24 9.60 -11.14
N ASN A 123 13.08 9.88 -12.44
CA ASN A 123 13.29 8.94 -13.53
C ASN A 123 12.54 7.62 -13.29
N ALA A 124 11.28 7.73 -12.86
CA ALA A 124 10.41 6.61 -12.55
C ALA A 124 9.76 6.09 -13.84
N SER A 125 9.91 4.80 -14.12
CA SER A 125 9.42 4.17 -15.35
C SER A 125 8.40 3.07 -15.07
N LEU A 126 7.43 2.91 -15.98
CA LEU A 126 6.52 1.78 -15.97
C LEU A 126 7.26 0.49 -16.33
N ASP A 127 6.84 -0.59 -15.68
CA ASP A 127 7.15 -1.96 -16.08
C ASP A 127 5.82 -2.66 -16.37
N GLU A 128 5.30 -2.44 -17.59
CA GLU A 128 3.98 -2.94 -17.98
C GLU A 128 3.93 -4.47 -18.04
N GLU A 129 5.06 -5.12 -18.35
CA GLU A 129 5.15 -6.58 -18.45
C GLU A 129 5.01 -7.24 -17.08
N ASN A 130 5.66 -6.68 -16.04
CA ASN A 130 5.66 -7.29 -14.72
C ASN A 130 4.59 -6.71 -13.78
N TRP A 131 4.36 -5.41 -13.81
CA TRP A 131 3.54 -4.73 -12.81
C TRP A 131 2.27 -4.10 -13.38
N GLY A 132 2.29 -3.74 -14.66
CA GLY A 132 1.13 -3.14 -15.33
C GLY A 132 0.98 -1.64 -15.06
N GLN A 133 -0.17 -1.10 -15.42
CA GLN A 133 -0.45 0.32 -15.37
C GLN A 133 -0.51 0.87 -13.94
N GLY A 134 0.01 2.08 -13.75
CA GLY A 134 -0.06 2.81 -12.48
C GLY A 134 1.03 2.45 -11.46
N ILE A 135 1.99 1.58 -11.83
CA ILE A 135 3.10 1.16 -10.96
C ILE A 135 4.44 1.57 -11.59
N TYR A 136 5.09 2.56 -10.97
CA TYR A 136 6.27 3.22 -11.49
C TYR A 136 7.50 2.89 -10.65
N LEU A 137 8.48 2.24 -11.25
CA LEU A 137 9.69 1.78 -10.58
C LEU A 137 10.81 2.80 -10.75
N PHE A 138 11.56 3.05 -9.68
CA PHE A 138 12.81 3.80 -9.76
C PHE A 138 13.94 2.88 -10.24
N GLY A 139 15.14 3.43 -10.44
CA GLY A 139 16.33 2.62 -10.67
C GLY A 139 16.48 1.51 -9.62
N LYS A 140 16.82 0.29 -10.06
CA LYS A 140 16.75 -0.94 -9.22
C LYS A 140 17.48 -0.83 -7.86
N GLY A 141 18.61 -0.12 -7.81
CA GLY A 141 19.37 0.07 -6.58
C GLY A 141 18.68 0.96 -5.52
N PHE A 142 17.65 1.71 -5.89
CA PHE A 142 16.85 2.49 -4.94
C PHE A 142 15.76 1.68 -4.27
N LYS A 143 15.41 0.50 -4.80
CA LYS A 143 14.34 -0.37 -4.29
C LYS A 143 13.06 0.39 -3.92
N THR A 144 12.68 1.36 -4.75
CA THR A 144 11.57 2.27 -4.51
C THR A 144 10.60 2.22 -5.68
N VAL A 145 9.31 2.16 -5.36
CA VAL A 145 8.21 2.09 -6.33
C VAL A 145 7.10 3.05 -5.91
N ILE A 146 6.55 3.78 -6.87
CA ILE A 146 5.35 4.63 -6.70
C ILE A 146 4.15 3.92 -7.31
N VAL A 147 3.09 3.78 -6.53
CA VAL A 147 1.80 3.24 -6.98
C VAL A 147 0.80 4.38 -7.05
N SER A 148 0.40 4.71 -8.27
CA SER A 148 -0.61 5.72 -8.60
C SER A 148 -1.99 5.06 -8.65
N ILE A 149 -2.73 5.11 -7.53
CA ILE A 149 -3.93 4.29 -7.34
C ILE A 149 -5.02 4.60 -8.38
N HIS A 150 -5.18 5.86 -8.78
CA HIS A 150 -6.19 6.25 -9.78
C HIS A 150 -5.94 5.70 -11.19
N GLN A 151 -4.72 5.22 -11.48
CA GLN A 151 -4.33 4.65 -12.76
C GLN A 151 -4.37 3.12 -12.77
N LEU A 152 -4.63 2.50 -11.60
CA LEU A 152 -4.74 1.05 -11.53
C LEU A 152 -6.00 0.60 -12.28
N PRO A 153 -5.89 -0.44 -13.13
CA PRO A 153 -7.05 -0.96 -13.85
C PRO A 153 -8.06 -1.55 -12.88
N SER A 154 -9.36 -1.44 -13.18
CA SER A 154 -10.42 -2.01 -12.34
C SER A 154 -10.55 -3.51 -12.55
N THR A 155 -9.61 -4.27 -12.00
CA THR A 155 -9.59 -5.74 -12.03
C THR A 155 -9.47 -6.33 -10.62
N PRO A 156 -9.78 -7.63 -10.42
CA PRO A 156 -9.60 -8.29 -9.13
C PRO A 156 -8.17 -8.19 -8.58
N GLU A 157 -7.15 -8.19 -9.45
CA GLU A 157 -5.73 -8.17 -9.07
C GLU A 157 -5.31 -6.86 -8.37
N THR A 158 -5.99 -5.75 -8.65
CA THR A 158 -5.66 -4.43 -8.07
C THR A 158 -6.63 -4.00 -6.98
N LEU A 159 -7.66 -4.81 -6.69
CA LEU A 159 -8.78 -4.46 -5.82
C LEU A 159 -8.34 -3.94 -4.45
N PHE A 160 -7.47 -4.68 -3.76
CA PHE A 160 -6.98 -4.32 -2.43
C PHE A 160 -6.19 -3.00 -2.42
N LEU A 161 -5.52 -2.66 -3.53
CA LEU A 161 -4.84 -1.37 -3.66
C LEU A 161 -5.82 -0.22 -3.95
N ARG A 162 -6.86 -0.47 -4.75
CA ARG A 162 -7.88 0.55 -5.07
C ARG A 162 -8.74 0.95 -3.87
N ILE A 163 -8.89 0.07 -2.86
CA ILE A 163 -9.53 0.39 -1.57
C ILE A 163 -8.77 1.50 -0.81
N LEU A 164 -7.47 1.63 -1.03
CA LEU A 164 -6.65 2.71 -0.46
C LEU A 164 -6.77 4.02 -1.25
N GLY A 165 -7.52 4.02 -2.36
CA GLY A 165 -7.74 5.17 -3.23
C GLY A 165 -8.67 6.23 -2.63
N LYS A 166 -9.21 7.08 -3.51
CA LYS A 166 -10.14 8.16 -3.14
C LYS A 166 -11.33 8.24 -4.08
N GLY A 167 -12.42 8.82 -3.58
CA GLY A 167 -13.59 9.18 -4.38
C GLY A 167 -14.17 7.98 -5.12
N LYS A 168 -14.35 8.10 -6.44
CA LYS A 168 -14.94 7.04 -7.27
C LYS A 168 -14.13 5.75 -7.26
N VAL A 169 -12.79 5.82 -7.26
CA VAL A 169 -11.92 4.63 -7.29
C VAL A 169 -12.11 3.79 -6.04
N GLN A 170 -12.17 4.45 -4.87
CA GLN A 170 -12.37 3.76 -3.60
C GLN A 170 -13.79 3.19 -3.48
N ARG A 171 -14.83 3.95 -3.86
CA ARG A 171 -16.22 3.48 -3.82
C ARG A 171 -16.42 2.23 -4.68
N GLN A 172 -15.95 2.26 -5.92
CA GLN A 172 -16.04 1.11 -6.83
C GLN A 172 -15.31 -0.11 -6.25
N ALA A 173 -14.11 0.07 -5.69
CA ALA A 173 -13.37 -1.03 -5.09
C ALA A 173 -14.07 -1.62 -3.86
N VAL A 174 -14.74 -0.79 -3.04
CA VAL A 174 -15.54 -1.24 -1.90
C VAL A 174 -16.75 -2.05 -2.38
N GLU A 175 -17.50 -1.55 -3.38
CA GLU A 175 -18.64 -2.26 -3.97
C GLU A 175 -18.23 -3.61 -4.60
N GLU A 176 -17.13 -3.62 -5.35
CA GLU A 176 -16.54 -4.84 -5.92
C GLU A 176 -16.16 -5.84 -4.83
N LEU A 177 -15.60 -5.39 -3.70
CA LEU A 177 -15.25 -6.28 -2.60
C LEU A 177 -16.50 -6.84 -1.89
N GLU A 178 -17.51 -6.00 -1.61
CA GLU A 178 -18.78 -6.43 -1.02
C GLU A 178 -19.46 -7.50 -1.88
N THR A 179 -19.47 -7.33 -3.22
CA THR A 179 -20.03 -8.34 -4.14
C THR A 179 -19.22 -9.64 -4.19
N LEU A 180 -17.89 -9.59 -4.09
CA LEU A 180 -17.05 -10.79 -4.01
C LEU A 180 -17.29 -11.58 -2.72
N THR A 181 -17.45 -10.88 -1.59
CA THR A 181 -17.72 -11.49 -0.28
C THR A 181 -18.99 -12.35 -0.31
N ASN A 182 -20.02 -11.85 -0.97
CA ASN A 182 -21.32 -12.53 -1.06
C ASN A 182 -21.30 -13.77 -1.97
N ASN A 183 -20.29 -13.92 -2.83
CA ASN A 183 -20.25 -14.93 -3.89
C ASN A 183 -19.10 -15.94 -3.78
N SER A 184 -18.16 -15.79 -2.83
CA SER A 184 -17.01 -16.69 -2.71
C SER A 184 -16.60 -16.97 -1.26
N PRO A 185 -16.64 -18.24 -0.81
CA PRO A 185 -16.11 -18.65 0.50
C PRO A 185 -14.60 -18.47 0.65
N PHE A 186 -13.87 -18.37 -0.47
CA PHE A 186 -12.41 -18.37 -0.51
C PHE A 186 -11.77 -17.08 0.01
N LEU A 187 -12.56 -16.00 0.08
CA LEU A 187 -12.13 -14.72 0.62
C LEU A 187 -12.74 -14.43 2.00
N ALA A 188 -13.53 -15.34 2.56
CA ALA A 188 -14.23 -15.11 3.83
C ALA A 188 -13.26 -14.73 4.95
N ASP A 189 -12.15 -15.45 5.10
CA ASP A 189 -11.17 -15.21 6.18
C ASP A 189 -10.42 -13.87 6.01
N VAL A 190 -10.02 -13.54 4.77
CA VAL A 190 -9.32 -12.29 4.44
C VAL A 190 -10.26 -11.10 4.58
N ILE A 191 -11.51 -11.27 4.17
CA ILE A 191 -12.53 -10.23 4.23
C ILE A 191 -13.03 -10.05 5.65
N GLU A 192 -13.18 -11.10 6.46
CA GLU A 192 -13.58 -11.00 7.88
C GLU A 192 -12.66 -10.08 8.66
N LEU A 193 -11.34 -10.21 8.43
CA LEU A 193 -10.32 -9.34 9.05
C LEU A 193 -10.58 -7.86 8.76
N VAL A 194 -10.80 -7.50 7.50
CA VAL A 194 -11.01 -6.10 7.09
C VAL A 194 -12.48 -5.67 7.04
N HIS A 195 -13.42 -6.57 7.38
CA HIS A 195 -14.86 -6.36 7.18
C HIS A 195 -15.36 -5.15 7.96
N ASN A 196 -14.94 -5.04 9.23
CA ASN A 196 -15.31 -3.93 10.10
C ASN A 196 -14.74 -2.60 9.59
N LEU A 197 -13.51 -2.61 9.08
CA LEU A 197 -12.88 -1.43 8.49
C LEU A 197 -13.61 -0.97 7.23
N ILE A 198 -13.99 -1.91 6.37
CA ILE A 198 -14.74 -1.64 5.14
C ILE A 198 -16.15 -1.15 5.48
N ALA A 199 -16.86 -1.78 6.42
CA ALA A 199 -18.19 -1.34 6.83
C ALA A 199 -18.18 0.10 7.36
N VAL A 200 -17.16 0.48 8.13
CA VAL A 200 -16.96 1.87 8.58
C VAL A 200 -16.70 2.80 7.40
N LEU A 201 -15.92 2.38 6.40
CA LEU A 201 -15.74 3.17 5.18
C LEU A 201 -17.05 3.33 4.39
N SER A 202 -17.77 2.24 4.15
CA SER A 202 -19.04 2.23 3.41
C SER A 202 -20.07 3.15 4.08
N ALA A 203 -20.17 3.10 5.42
CA ALA A 203 -21.07 3.98 6.17
C ALA A 203 -20.73 5.47 6.01
N ARG A 204 -19.43 5.82 6.02
CA ARG A 204 -18.98 7.20 5.80
C ARG A 204 -19.27 7.67 4.38
N GLN A 205 -19.03 6.82 3.39
CA GLN A 205 -19.29 7.16 1.98
C GLN A 205 -20.77 7.43 1.72
N ARG A 206 -21.68 6.70 2.38
CA ARG A 206 -23.12 6.97 2.30
C ARG A 206 -23.49 8.31 2.94
N GLN A 207 -22.91 8.63 4.10
CA GLN A 207 -23.12 9.95 4.73
C GLN A 207 -22.60 11.10 3.86
N GLU A 208 -21.43 10.95 3.23
CA GLU A 208 -20.90 11.97 2.31
C GLU A 208 -21.79 12.16 1.07
N GLN A 209 -22.41 11.08 0.56
CA GLN A 209 -23.36 11.16 -0.55
C GLN A 209 -24.68 11.84 -0.17
N ASP A 210 -25.22 11.55 1.01
CA ASP A 210 -26.45 12.17 1.50
C ASP A 210 -26.25 13.69 1.69
N ILE A 211 -25.09 14.11 2.21
CA ILE A 211 -24.75 15.53 2.37
C ILE A 211 -24.60 16.23 1.00
N ASP A 212 -23.92 15.60 0.04
CA ASP A 212 -23.76 16.15 -1.32
C ASP A 212 -25.11 16.27 -2.06
N GLN A 213 -26.10 15.42 -1.75
CA GLN A 213 -27.45 15.49 -2.32
C GLN A 213 -28.30 16.58 -1.65
N ASP A 214 -28.27 16.68 -0.32
CA ASP A 214 -29.01 17.72 0.43
C ASP A 214 -28.51 19.13 0.07
N ASP A 215 -27.19 19.33 -0.11
CA ASP A 215 -26.61 20.60 -0.56
C ASP A 215 -26.99 20.95 -2.01
N GLN A 216 -27.23 19.94 -2.88
CA GLN A 216 -27.73 20.16 -4.25
C GLN A 216 -29.22 20.51 -4.29
N GLU A 217 -30.03 19.97 -3.38
CA GLU A 217 -31.45 20.32 -3.25
C GLU A 217 -31.66 21.71 -2.64
N LEU A 218 -30.75 22.16 -1.76
CA LEU A 218 -30.78 23.51 -1.16
C LEU A 218 -30.40 24.65 -2.12
N ILE A 219 -29.91 24.34 -3.33
CA ILE A 219 -29.51 25.31 -4.37
C ILE A 219 -30.54 25.38 -5.53
N MET A 220 -31.63 24.59 -5.49
CA MET A 220 -32.80 24.73 -6.39
C MET A 220 -33.95 25.51 -5.73
#